data_AF-A0A524B7M1-F1
#
_entry.id   AF-A0A524B7M1-F1
#
_cell.length_a   1.000
_cell.length_b   1.000
_cell.length_c   1.000
_cell.angle_alpha   90.00
_cell.angle_beta   90.00
_cell.angle_gamma   90.00
#
_symmetry.space_group_name_H-M   'P 1'
#
loop_
_entity.id
_entity.type
_entity.pdbx_description
1 polymer ?
#
loop_
_entity_poly.entity_id
_entity_poly.type
_entity_poly.pdbx_seq_one_letter_code
_entity_poly.pdbx_strand_id
1 'polypeptide(L)' 'MSDADDPVPENIVLSLDDIFRILEAIEDARLELRERQAAPGLQDELATVIRILHSRLGLDEGGAQ' A
#
# COMPACT_ATOMS: atom_id res chain seq x y z
N MET A 1 -19.28 25.94 -1.77
CA MET A 1 -17.95 25.70 -1.18
C MET A 1 -17.28 24.74 -2.13
N SER A 2 -16.23 25.18 -2.83
CA SER A 2 -15.65 24.42 -3.95
C SER A 2 -14.74 23.32 -3.42
N ASP A 3 -14.94 22.08 -3.88
CA ASP A 3 -14.07 20.91 -3.71
C ASP A 3 -12.70 21.06 -4.44
N ALA A 4 -12.19 22.28 -4.61
CA ALA A 4 -11.09 22.61 -5.50
C ALA A 4 -9.69 22.58 -4.85
N ASP A 5 -9.59 22.19 -3.58
CA ASP A 5 -8.35 22.24 -2.79
C ASP A 5 -7.87 20.86 -2.31
N ASP A 6 -8.40 19.75 -2.82
CA ASP A 6 -7.73 18.46 -2.63
C ASP A 6 -6.58 18.36 -3.66
N PRO A 7 -5.30 18.48 -3.25
CA PRO A 7 -4.17 18.43 -4.18
C PRO A 7 -3.95 17.05 -4.77
N VAL A 8 -4.72 16.04 -4.33
CA VAL A 8 -4.66 14.68 -4.85
C VAL A 8 -5.39 14.64 -6.20
N PRO A 9 -4.67 14.39 -7.32
CA PRO A 9 -5.31 14.25 -8.61
C PRO A 9 -6.33 13.11 -8.55
N GLU A 10 -7.55 13.34 -9.07
CA GLU A 10 -8.61 12.31 -9.12
C GLU A 10 -8.15 11.01 -9.81
N ASN A 11 -7.11 11.09 -10.64
CA ASN A 11 -6.49 9.95 -11.32
C ASN A 11 -4.96 10.04 -11.27
N ILE A 12 -4.35 9.44 -10.24
CA ILE A 12 -2.91 9.20 -10.25
C ILE A 12 -2.64 7.98 -11.15
N VAL A 13 -2.06 8.22 -12.33
CA VAL A 13 -1.54 7.16 -13.19
C VAL A 13 -0.15 6.79 -12.68
N LEU A 14 -0.06 5.68 -11.95
CA LEU A 14 1.22 5.14 -11.50
C LEU A 14 1.80 4.19 -12.55
N SER A 15 3.12 4.25 -12.76
CA SER A 15 3.80 3.18 -13.48
C SER A 15 3.80 1.89 -12.62
N LEU A 16 4.04 0.75 -13.25
CA LEU A 16 4.17 -0.52 -12.52
C LEU A 16 5.30 -0.46 -11.47
N ASP A 17 6.41 0.21 -11.79
CA ASP A 17 7.52 0.40 -10.86
C ASP A 17 7.12 1.30 -9.68
N ASP A 18 6.36 2.37 -9.92
CA ASP A 18 5.86 3.22 -8.84
C ASP A 18 4.92 2.44 -7.90
N ILE A 19 4.10 1.56 -8.46
CA ILE A 19 3.21 0.69 -7.67
C ILE A 19 4.03 -0.24 -6.78
N PHE A 20 5.07 -0.89 -7.30
CA PHE A 20 5.94 -1.75 -6.50
C PHE A 20 6.68 -0.97 -5.42
N ARG A 21 7.18 0.23 -5.74
CA ARG A 21 7.85 1.10 -4.76
C ARG A 21 6.92 1.53 -3.63
N ILE A 22 5.65 1.81 -3.94
CA ILE A 22 4.64 2.13 -2.94
C ILE A 22 4.33 0.91 -2.07
N LEU A 23 4.18 -0.27 -2.67
CA LEU A 23 3.97 -1.52 -1.92
C LEU A 23 5.13 -1.81 -0.95
N GLU A 24 6.37 -1.66 -1.42
CA GLU A 24 7.57 -1.80 -0.59
C GLU A 24 7.57 -0.82 0.58
N ALA A 25 7.29 0.46 0.34
CA ALA A 25 7.23 1.47 1.39
C ALA A 25 6.15 1.19 2.44
N ILE A 26 5.00 0.63 2.02
CA ILE A 26 3.92 0.25 2.94
C ILE A 26 4.32 -0.95 3.79
N GLU A 27 4.97 -1.96 3.21
CA GLU A 27 5.47 -3.12 3.95
C GLU A 27 6.59 -2.74 4.93
N ASP A 28 7.51 -1.86 4.53
CA ASP A 28 8.56 -1.32 5.40
C ASP A 28 7.98 -0.57 6.59
N ALA A 29 6.99 0.30 6.37
CA ALA A 29 6.29 1.00 7.46
C ALA A 29 5.61 0.02 8.42
N ARG A 30 4.98 -1.04 7.88
CA ARG A 30 4.38 -2.11 8.69
C ARG A 30 5.42 -2.86 9.51
N LEU A 31 6.59 -3.13 8.93
CA LEU A 31 7.70 -3.79 9.60
C LEU A 31 8.28 -2.92 10.72
N GLU A 32 8.48 -1.62 10.49
CA GLU A 32 8.97 -0.67 11.49
C GLU A 32 8.02 -0.61 12.70
N LEU A 33 6.70 -0.60 12.47
CA LEU A 33 5.69 -0.67 13.52
C LEU A 33 5.77 -1.98 14.31
N ARG A 34 5.98 -3.10 13.61
CA ARG A 34 6.13 -4.43 14.23
C ARG A 34 7.37 -4.51 15.12
N GLU A 35 8.51 -4.04 14.63
CA GLU A 35 9.78 -4.02 15.38
C GLU A 35 9.66 -3.18 16.64
N ARG A 36 8.93 -2.07 16.57
CA ARG A 36 8.65 -1.19 17.71
C ARG A 36 7.52 -1.67 18.62
N GLN A 37 6.87 -2.78 18.30
CA GLN A 37 5.67 -3.28 19.00
C GLN A 37 4.58 -2.21 19.15
N ALA A 38 4.42 -1.35 18.14
CA ALA A 38 3.56 -0.19 18.17
C ALA A 38 2.36 -0.33 17.22
N ALA A 39 1.23 0.27 17.59
CA ALA A 39 0.03 0.39 16.75
C ALA A 39 -0.41 -0.94 16.07
N PRO A 40 -0.76 -1.99 16.84
CA PRO A 40 -1.13 -3.30 16.28
C PRO A 40 -2.32 -3.22 15.31
N GLY A 41 -3.32 -2.38 15.58
CA GLY A 41 -4.45 -2.18 14.66
C GLY A 41 -4.01 -1.59 13.31
N LEU A 42 -3.06 -0.65 13.31
CA LEU A 42 -2.51 -0.09 12.07
C LEU A 42 -1.71 -1.15 11.31
N GLN A 43 -0.97 -2.03 11.99
CA GLN A 43 -0.28 -3.13 11.32
C GLN A 43 -1.25 -4.07 10.58
N ASP A 44 -2.40 -4.38 11.19
CA ASP A 44 -3.44 -5.22 10.59
C ASP A 44 -4.11 -4.53 9.40
N GLU A 45 -4.34 -3.22 9.50
CA GLU A 45 -4.86 -2.41 8.40
C GLU A 45 -3.88 -2.34 7.22
N LEU A 46 -2.59 -2.09 7.47
CA LEU A 46 -1.55 -2.08 6.44
C LEU A 46 -1.42 -3.46 5.77
N ALA A 47 -1.45 -4.55 6.55
CA ALA A 47 -1.47 -5.91 5.99
C ALA A 47 -2.69 -6.15 5.08
N THR A 48 -3.85 -5.63 5.48
CA THR A 48 -5.08 -5.72 4.67
C THR A 48 -4.97 -4.93 3.37
N VAL A 49 -4.42 -3.71 3.43
CA VAL A 49 -4.20 -2.86 2.25
C VAL A 49 -3.23 -3.53 1.28
N ILE A 50 -2.09 -4.05 1.76
CA ILE A 50 -1.12 -4.78 0.93
C ILE A 50 -1.79 -5.95 0.22
N ARG A 51 -2.57 -6.76 0.95
CA ARG A 51 -3.30 -7.89 0.37
C ARG A 51 -4.27 -7.44 -0.73
N ILE A 52 -5.05 -6.39 -0.49
CA ILE A 52 -6.00 -5.87 -1.49
C ILE A 52 -5.27 -5.38 -2.74
N LEU A 53 -4.13 -4.70 -2.57
CA LEU A 53 -3.32 -4.22 -3.68
C LEU A 53 -2.72 -5.39 -4.47
N HIS A 54 -2.18 -6.42 -3.81
CA HIS A 54 -1.71 -7.62 -4.49
C HIS A 54 -2.80 -8.30 -5.33
N SER A 55 -4.02 -8.47 -4.77
CA SER A 55 -5.15 -9.04 -5.53
C SER A 55 -5.55 -8.20 -6.73
N ARG A 56 -5.57 -6.86 -6.59
CA ARG A 56 -5.90 -5.95 -7.70
C ARG A 56 -4.86 -5.95 -8.81
N LEU A 57 -3.61 -6.22 -8.46
CA LEU A 57 -2.48 -6.25 -9.39
C LEU A 57 -2.21 -7.65 -9.96
N GLY A 58 -2.97 -8.67 -9.52
CA GLY A 58 -2.74 -10.06 -9.92
C GLY A 58 -1.43 -10.65 -9.36
N LEU A 59 -0.91 -10.10 -8.27
CA LEU A 59 0.35 -10.54 -7.64
C LEU A 59 0.17 -11.69 -6.65
N ASP A 60 -1.07 -12.11 -6.40
CA ASP A 60 -1.41 -13.20 -5.48
C ASP A 60 -0.86 -14.57 -5.95
N GLU A 61 -0.54 -14.72 -7.24
CA GLU A 61 -0.08 -15.97 -7.86
C GLU A 61 1.46 -16.08 -7.96
N GLY A 62 2.21 -15.12 -7.41
CA GLY A 62 3.68 -15.00 -7.52
C GLY A 62 4.52 -16.01 -6.71
N GLY A 63 4.02 -17.22 -6.47
CA GLY A 63 4.88 -18.36 -6.14
C GLY A 63 5.48 -18.86 -7.45
N ALA A 64 6.80 -18.72 -7.62
CA ALA A 64 7.53 -19.26 -8.77
C ALA A 64 6.99 -20.63 -9.22
N GLN A 65 6.57 -20.72 -10.48
CA GLN A 65 6.51 -22.00 -11.21
C GLN A 65 7.80 -22.19 -12.00
#